data_AF-A0A6V8P5G4-F1
#
_entry.id   AF-A0A6V8P5G4-F1
#
_cell.length_a   1.000
_cell.length_b   1.000
_cell.length_c   1.000
_cell.angle_alpha   90.00
_cell.angle_beta   90.00
_cell.angle_gamma   90.00
#
_symmetry.space_group_name_H-M   'P 1'
#
loop_
_entity.id
_entity.type
_entity.pdbx_description
1 polymer ?
#
loop_
_entity_poly.entity_id
_entity_poly.type
_entity_poly.pdbx_seq_one_letter_code
_entity_poly.pdbx_strand_id
1 'polypeptide(L)'
;MEPILQLIDRDKAVYGTCAGLILLAARVEGSEQFLLGRMDISVARNAFGRQRESFEQKLSIPVLGKEPFPAVFIRAPLIKAYGSKVQVLARCNDEVVAARQD
;
A
#
# COMPACT_ATOMS: atom_id res chain seq x y z
N MET A 1 -0.42 -7.06 19.61
CA MET A 1 -0.20 -7.31 18.18
C MET A 1 0.74 -8.49 17.92
N GLU A 2 1.44 -9.01 18.94
CA GLU A 2 2.24 -10.26 18.90
C GLU A 2 1.65 -11.41 18.08
N PRO A 3 0.37 -11.79 18.22
CA PRO A 3 -0.16 -12.93 17.47
C PRO A 3 -0.17 -12.71 15.96
N ILE A 4 -0.38 -11.46 15.54
CA ILE A 4 -0.36 -11.10 14.11
C ILE A 4 1.08 -11.20 13.60
N LEU A 5 2.05 -10.61 14.31
CA LEU A 5 3.46 -10.68 13.92
C LEU A 5 3.93 -12.15 13.80
N GLN A 6 3.57 -13.00 14.78
CA GLN A 6 3.88 -14.42 14.74
C GLN A 6 3.25 -15.17 13.56
N LEU A 7 2.07 -14.74 13.07
CA LEU A 7 1.47 -15.33 11.88
C LEU A 7 2.24 -14.93 10.62
N ILE A 8 2.62 -13.66 10.50
CA ILE A 8 3.40 -13.14 9.37
C ILE A 8 4.75 -13.87 9.30
N ASP A 9 5.42 -13.99 10.44
CA ASP A 9 6.75 -14.60 10.55
C ASP A 9 6.72 -16.13 10.34
N ARG A 10 5.54 -16.76 10.18
CA ARG A 10 5.35 -18.19 9.83
C ARG A 10 4.97 -18.37 8.35
N ASP A 11 5.52 -17.54 7.47
CA ASP A 11 5.32 -17.57 6.02
C ASP A 11 3.84 -17.48 5.59
N LYS A 12 3.00 -16.79 6.37
CA LYS A 12 1.63 -16.48 5.95
C LYS A 12 1.64 -15.20 5.13
N ALA A 13 1.14 -15.30 3.90
CA ALA A 13 0.92 -14.14 3.05
C ALA A 13 -0.02 -13.14 3.72
N VAL A 14 0.33 -11.85 3.64
CA VAL A 14 -0.47 -10.75 4.17
C VAL A 14 -0.82 -9.81 3.03
N TYR A 15 -2.08 -9.38 3.01
CA TYR A 15 -2.54 -8.40 2.04
C TYR A 15 -3.19 -7.20 2.73
N GLY A 16 -2.45 -6.10 2.81
CA GLY A 16 -2.91 -4.86 3.42
C GLY A 16 -3.59 -3.94 2.40
N THR A 17 -4.88 -3.66 2.58
CA THR A 17 -5.64 -2.73 1.74
C THR A 17 -5.92 -1.42 2.49
N CYS A 18 -5.70 -0.28 1.84
CA CYS A 18 -5.89 1.06 2.41
C CYS A 18 -5.22 1.23 3.80
N ALA A 19 -5.98 1.26 4.89
CA ALA A 19 -5.42 1.34 6.24
C ALA A 19 -4.53 0.13 6.60
N GLY A 20 -4.78 -1.04 6.00
CA GLY A 20 -3.91 -2.21 6.13
C GLY A 20 -2.53 -1.98 5.52
N LEU A 21 -2.44 -1.26 4.39
CA LEU A 21 -1.16 -0.85 3.81
C LEU A 21 -0.38 0.04 4.77
N ILE A 22 -1.08 0.99 5.42
CA ILE A 22 -0.48 1.88 6.41
C ILE A 22 0.09 1.05 7.57
N LEU A 23 -0.66 0.08 8.10
CA LEU A 23 -0.18 -0.79 9.16
C LEU A 23 1.05 -1.61 8.76
N LEU A 24 1.14 -2.08 7.52
CA LEU A 24 2.28 -2.89 7.06
C LEU A 24 3.55 -2.07 6.81
N ALA A 25 3.41 -0.78 6.55
CA ALA A 25 4.53 0.10 6.22
C ALA A 25 5.58 0.15 7.34
N ALA A 26 6.84 0.33 6.96
CA ALA A 26 7.94 0.58 7.89
C ALA A 26 7.88 1.99 8.48
N ARG A 27 7.35 2.96 7.71
CA ARG A 27 7.27 4.37 8.13
C ARG A 27 6.01 5.05 7.60
N VAL A 28 5.53 6.03 8.35
CA VAL A 28 4.46 6.94 7.93
C VAL A 28 4.95 8.38 8.05
N GLU A 29 4.85 9.16 6.99
CA GLU A 29 5.28 10.56 7.00
C GLU A 29 4.49 11.37 8.05
N GLY A 30 5.22 12.07 8.92
CA GLY A 30 4.64 12.94 9.95
C GLY A 30 3.87 12.20 11.06
N SER A 31 4.09 10.90 11.26
CA SER A 31 3.40 10.13 12.30
C SER A 31 4.27 9.02 12.91
N GLU A 32 4.37 9.02 14.24
CA GLU A 32 5.00 7.96 15.04
C GLU A 32 3.97 6.91 15.52
N GLN A 33 2.86 6.73 14.78
CA GLN A 33 1.83 5.76 15.15
C GLN A 33 2.36 4.32 15.11
N PHE A 34 1.67 3.40 15.79
CA PHE A 34 2.02 1.98 15.75
C PHE A 34 1.93 1.40 14.33
N LEU A 35 2.93 0.59 13.97
CA LEU A 35 3.06 -0.10 12.68
C LEU A 35 3.48 -1.56 12.90
N LEU A 36 3.10 -2.45 11.98
CA LEU A 36 3.64 -3.81 11.91
C LEU A 36 5.05 -3.82 11.30
N GLY A 37 5.36 -2.87 10.41
CA GLY A 37 6.69 -2.69 9.85
C GLY A 37 7.21 -3.91 9.08
N ARG A 38 6.34 -4.60 8.35
CA ARG A 38 6.69 -5.84 7.59
C ARG A 38 6.87 -5.62 6.10
N MET A 39 6.55 -4.43 5.59
CA MET A 39 6.92 -4.00 4.24
C MET A 39 7.85 -2.78 4.31
N ASP A 40 8.96 -2.83 3.58
CA ASP A 40 9.95 -1.76 3.48
C ASP A 40 9.45 -0.64 2.56
N ILE A 41 8.39 0.03 3.01
CA ILE A 41 7.74 1.15 2.35
C ILE A 41 7.56 2.31 3.32
N SER A 42 7.63 3.53 2.80
CA SER A 42 7.20 4.76 3.46
C SER A 42 5.87 5.19 2.85
N VAL A 43 4.90 5.52 3.69
CA VAL A 43 3.57 5.94 3.23
C VAL A 43 3.18 7.33 3.75
N ALA A 44 2.42 8.05 2.96
CA ALA A 44 1.76 9.29 3.36
C ALA A 44 0.24 9.06 3.44
N ARG A 45 -0.39 9.50 4.53
CA ARG A 45 -1.84 9.35 4.74
C ARG A 45 -2.60 10.38 3.92
N ASN A 46 -3.74 9.99 3.35
CA ASN A 46 -4.66 10.88 2.62
C ASN A 46 -3.94 11.77 1.58
N ALA A 47 -2.94 11.21 0.90
CA ALA A 47 -1.96 12.01 0.17
C ALA A 47 -2.38 12.33 -1.28
N PHE A 48 -3.53 11.84 -1.72
CA PHE A 48 -4.20 12.29 -2.94
C PHE A 48 -4.81 13.69 -2.75
N GLY A 49 -3.98 14.73 -2.68
CA GLY A 49 -4.37 16.14 -2.81
C GLY A 49 -5.39 16.69 -1.79
N ARG A 50 -5.70 18.00 -1.92
CA ARG A 50 -6.68 18.73 -1.07
C ARG A 50 -8.14 18.53 -1.50
N GLN A 51 -8.40 17.77 -2.56
CA GLN A 51 -9.76 17.53 -3.02
C GLN A 51 -10.33 16.29 -2.34
N ARG A 52 -11.47 16.50 -1.69
CA ARG A 52 -12.34 15.51 -1.03
C ARG A 52 -12.91 14.44 -1.99
N GLU A 53 -12.29 14.16 -3.12
CA GLU A 53 -12.88 13.26 -4.11
C GLU A 53 -12.30 11.87 -3.96
N SER A 54 -13.09 11.03 -3.28
CA SER A 54 -13.03 9.60 -3.58
C SER A 54 -13.21 9.45 -5.09
N PHE A 55 -12.32 8.73 -5.74
CA PHE A 55 -12.39 8.55 -7.19
C PHE A 55 -12.18 7.10 -7.57
N GLU A 56 -12.55 6.79 -8.80
CA GLU A 56 -12.33 5.48 -9.40
C GLU A 56 -11.43 5.63 -10.61
N GLN A 57 -10.50 4.70 -10.79
CA GLN A 57 -9.67 4.64 -11.98
C GLN A 57 -9.40 3.19 -12.38
N LYS A 58 -9.44 2.94 -13.69
CA LYS A 58 -9.04 1.66 -14.25
C LYS A 58 -7.50 1.59 -14.28
N LEU A 59 -6.92 0.64 -13.57
CA LEU A 59 -5.47 0.45 -13.49
C LEU A 59 -5.04 -0.76 -14.30
N SER A 60 -3.92 -0.65 -15.03
CA SER A 60 -3.24 -1.84 -15.56
C SER A 60 -2.45 -2.50 -14.44
N ILE A 61 -2.81 -3.72 -14.07
CA ILE A 61 -2.12 -4.53 -13.06
C ILE A 61 -1.82 -5.90 -13.67
N PRO A 62 -0.65 -6.07 -14.32
CA PRO A 62 -0.37 -7.26 -15.15
C PRO A 62 -0.51 -8.60 -14.42
N VAL A 63 -0.22 -8.64 -13.12
CA VAL A 63 -0.36 -9.84 -12.28
C VAL A 63 -1.81 -10.27 -12.06
N LEU A 64 -2.79 -9.40 -12.35
CA LEU A 64 -4.23 -9.70 -12.26
C LEU A 64 -4.86 -10.03 -13.63
N GLY A 65 -4.09 -9.95 -14.72
CA GLY A 65 -4.55 -10.23 -16.08
C GLY A 65 -4.47 -9.01 -17.00
N LYS A 66 -5.07 -9.15 -18.19
CA LYS A 66 -5.02 -8.14 -19.25
C LYS A 66 -6.06 -7.02 -19.07
N GLU A 67 -7.20 -7.34 -18.47
CA GLU A 67 -8.28 -6.38 -18.28
C GLU A 67 -7.91 -5.34 -17.21
N PRO A 68 -8.18 -4.05 -17.45
CA PRO A 68 -7.93 -3.02 -16.45
C PRO A 68 -8.72 -3.27 -15.16
N PHE A 69 -8.04 -3.23 -14.02
CA PHE A 69 -8.63 -3.40 -12.70
C PHE A 69 -9.39 -2.13 -12.28
N PRO A 70 -10.69 -2.20 -11.92
CA PRO A 70 -11.44 -1.03 -11.44
C PRO A 70 -11.03 -0.70 -9.99
N ALA A 71 -10.10 0.24 -9.82
CA ALA A 71 -9.61 0.65 -8.51
C ALA A 71 -10.44 1.80 -7.93
N VAL A 72 -10.79 1.70 -6.65
CA VAL A 72 -11.55 2.70 -5.90
C VAL A 72 -10.66 3.31 -4.82
N PHE A 73 -10.52 4.64 -4.83
CA PHE A 73 -9.63 5.38 -3.93
C PHE A 73 -10.47 6.23 -2.98
N ILE A 74 -10.68 5.76 -1.75
CA ILE A 74 -11.39 6.50 -0.70
C ILE A 74 -10.39 6.88 0.38
N ARG A 75 -10.01 8.17 0.45
CA ARG A 75 -8.98 8.66 1.38
C ARG A 75 -7.70 7.80 1.36
N ALA A 76 -7.30 7.41 0.15
CA ALA A 76 -6.24 6.42 -0.01
C ALA A 76 -4.88 6.97 0.45
N PRO A 77 -4.04 6.13 1.10
CA PRO A 77 -2.63 6.45 1.31
C PRO A 77 -1.83 6.35 0.01
N LEU A 78 -0.65 6.98 -0.01
CA LEU A 78 0.33 6.85 -1.10
C LEU A 78 1.62 6.22 -0.60
N ILE A 79 2.25 5.37 -1.41
CA ILE A 79 3.61 4.87 -1.17
C ILE A 79 4.58 5.93 -1.71
N LYS A 80 5.30 6.61 -0.80
CA LYS A 80 6.23 7.70 -1.15
C LYS A 80 7.65 7.21 -1.40
N ALA A 81 8.06 6.14 -0.72
CA ALA A 81 9.35 5.48 -0.93
C ALA A 81 9.21 3.98 -0.68
N TYR A 82 10.11 3.20 -1.27
CA TYR A 82 10.13 1.74 -1.12
C TYR A 82 11.56 1.21 -1.28
N GLY A 83 11.85 0.11 -0.59
CA GLY A 83 13.14 -0.56 -0.63
C GLY A 83 13.41 -1.32 -1.93
N SER A 84 14.64 -1.76 -2.13
CA SER A 84 15.08 -2.46 -3.36
C SER A 84 14.40 -3.81 -3.59
N LYS A 85 13.85 -4.44 -2.53
CA LYS A 85 13.12 -5.71 -2.61
C LYS A 85 11.62 -5.53 -2.89
N VAL A 86 11.13 -4.30 -2.93
CA VAL A 86 9.71 -4.02 -3.17
C VAL A 86 9.46 -3.94 -4.67
N GLN A 87 8.56 -4.78 -5.15
CA GLN A 87 8.06 -4.75 -6.52
C GLN A 87 6.82 -3.85 -6.62
N VAL A 88 6.90 -2.82 -7.45
CA VAL A 88 5.72 -2.01 -7.82
C VAL A 88 4.81 -2.83 -8.73
N LEU A 89 3.53 -2.96 -8.36
CA LEU A 89 2.53 -3.69 -9.13
C LEU A 89 1.64 -2.76 -9.96
N ALA A 90 1.38 -1.55 -9.48
CA ALA A 90 0.53 -0.59 -10.16
C ALA A 90 0.86 0.86 -9.80
N ARG A 91 0.62 1.77 -10.76
CA ARG A 91 0.69 3.22 -10.58
C ARG A 91 -0.62 3.90 -10.99
N CYS A 92 -0.91 5.02 -10.36
CA CYS A 92 -2.04 5.90 -10.63
C CYS A 92 -1.48 7.33 -10.71
N ASN A 93 -1.50 7.96 -11.88
CA ASN A 93 -0.92 9.29 -12.10
C ASN A 93 0.51 9.39 -11.55
N ASP A 94 1.37 8.45 -11.96
CA ASP A 94 2.77 8.27 -11.53
C ASP A 94 3.00 7.86 -10.06
N GLU A 95 2.00 7.97 -9.20
CA GLU A 95 2.09 7.55 -7.80
C GLU A 95 1.92 6.03 -7.64
N VAL A 96 2.67 5.43 -6.72
CA VAL A 96 2.61 3.98 -6.45
C VAL A 96 1.42 3.66 -5.55
N VAL A 97 0.54 2.79 -6.04
CA VAL A 97 -0.73 2.44 -5.36
C VAL A 97 -0.89 0.96 -5.03
N ALA A 98 -0.04 0.11 -5.61
CA ALA A 98 0.04 -1.30 -5.25
C ALA A 98 1.50 -1.78 -5.35
N ALA A 99 1.93 -2.55 -4.36
CA ALA A 99 3.27 -3.11 -4.29
C ALA A 99 3.25 -4.49 -3.61
N ARG A 100 4.28 -5.29 -3.88
CA ARG A 100 4.53 -6.59 -3.27
C ARG A 100 5.96 -6.64 -2.76
N GLN A 101 6.15 -7.30 -1.63
CA GLN A 101 7.47 -7.66 -1.11
C GLN A 101 7.40 -9.11 -0.64
N ASP A 102 8.40 -9.89 -1.03
CA ASP A 102 8.56 -11.29 -0.62
C ASP A 102 9.32 -11.40 0.71
#